data_AF-A0A9R1RLH3-F1
#
_entry.id   AF-A0A9R1RLH3-F1
#
_cell.length_a   1.000
_cell.length_b   1.000
_cell.length_c   1.000
_cell.angle_alpha   90.00
_cell.angle_beta   90.00
_cell.angle_gamma   90.00
#
_symmetry.space_group_name_H-M   'P 1'
#
loop_
_entity.id
_entity.type
_entity.pdbx_description
1 polymer ?
#
loop_
_entity_poly.entity_id
_entity_poly.type
_entity_poly.pdbx_seq_one_letter_code
_entity_poly.pdbx_strand_id
1 'polypeptide(L)'
;MAGAAGRERDPLLRSEIHGFITYADLNFEKLKAEAASRWFRPNEIYAVLANHERFKVHAQPIDKPVSGAIVLYDRKVVRNFRKDGHNWKKKKDGKTVQEAHEKLKIGNEERVHVYYARGEDNPNFFRRCYWLLDKLNLVNI
;
A
#
# COMPACT_ATOMS: atom_id res chain seq x y z
N MET A 1 12.72 -32.66 -29.94
CA MET A 1 13.46 -31.41 -29.63
C MET A 1 12.43 -30.35 -29.23
N ALA A 2 12.07 -30.27 -27.94
CA ALA A 2 11.19 -29.21 -27.46
C ALA A 2 12.07 -28.00 -27.14
N GLY A 3 11.91 -26.93 -27.92
CA GLY A 3 12.53 -25.65 -27.63
C GLY A 3 11.99 -25.10 -26.31
N ALA A 4 12.84 -25.04 -25.29
CA ALA A 4 12.57 -24.27 -24.10
C ALA A 4 12.58 -22.78 -24.51
N ALA A 5 11.40 -22.26 -24.86
CA ALA A 5 11.19 -20.83 -24.97
C ALA A 5 11.66 -20.19 -23.66
N GLY A 6 12.69 -19.34 -23.74
CA GLY A 6 13.20 -18.61 -22.60
C GLY A 6 12.05 -17.87 -21.94
N ARG A 7 11.75 -18.18 -20.67
CA ARG A 7 10.84 -17.37 -19.86
C ARG A 7 11.40 -15.96 -19.85
N GLU A 8 10.72 -15.07 -20.56
CA GLU A 8 10.99 -13.63 -20.53
C GLU A 8 10.99 -13.20 -19.06
N ARG A 9 12.12 -12.67 -18.59
CA ARG A 9 12.22 -12.20 -17.21
C ARG A 9 11.35 -10.94 -17.12
N ASP A 10 10.40 -10.93 -16.19
CA ASP A 10 9.54 -9.77 -15.89
C ASP A 10 10.04 -9.06 -14.63
N PRO A 11 11.08 -8.20 -14.74
CA PRO A 11 11.74 -7.58 -13.60
C PRO A 11 10.86 -6.51 -12.94
N LEU A 12 11.04 -6.36 -11.62
CA LEU A 12 10.50 -5.24 -10.87
C LEU A 12 11.48 -4.06 -10.84
N LEU A 13 10.93 -2.86 -10.88
CA LEU A 13 11.68 -1.63 -10.64
C LEU A 13 12.18 -1.61 -9.20
N ARG A 14 13.46 -1.24 -9.01
CA ARG A 14 14.12 -1.10 -7.71
C ARG A 14 14.26 -2.42 -6.93
N SER A 15 14.34 -3.53 -7.67
CA SER A 15 14.53 -4.89 -7.12
C SER A 15 15.70 -5.01 -6.14
N GLU A 16 16.77 -4.26 -6.37
CA GLU A 16 17.97 -4.19 -5.54
C GLU A 16 17.72 -3.59 -4.14
N ILE A 17 16.67 -2.77 -4.01
CA ILE A 17 16.32 -2.09 -2.76
C ILE A 17 15.33 -2.93 -1.94
N HIS A 18 14.28 -3.46 -2.59
CA HIS A 18 13.25 -4.24 -1.88
C HIS A 18 13.51 -5.74 -1.80
N GLY A 19 14.38 -6.28 -2.65
CA GLY A 19 14.78 -7.70 -2.64
C GLY A 19 13.83 -8.66 -3.36
N PHE A 20 12.91 -8.15 -4.19
CA PHE A 20 12.08 -8.98 -5.09
C PHE A 20 12.56 -8.75 -6.52
N ILE A 21 12.98 -9.79 -7.23
CA ILE A 21 13.63 -9.63 -8.53
C ILE A 21 12.57 -9.46 -9.64
N THR A 22 11.54 -10.30 -9.60
CA THR A 22 10.49 -10.37 -10.62
C THR A 22 9.09 -10.18 -10.02
N TYR A 23 8.11 -9.90 -10.88
CA TYR A 23 6.71 -9.80 -10.44
C TYR A 23 6.21 -11.10 -9.78
N ALA A 24 6.67 -12.25 -10.28
CA ALA A 24 6.38 -13.55 -9.70
C ALA A 24 6.94 -13.70 -8.27
N ASP A 25 8.12 -13.12 -7.99
CA ASP A 25 8.73 -13.16 -6.64
C ASP A 25 7.94 -12.35 -5.62
N LEU A 26 7.37 -11.20 -6.04
CA LEU A 26 6.50 -10.39 -5.19
C LEU A 26 5.19 -11.11 -4.86
N ASN A 27 4.67 -11.90 -5.81
CA ASN A 27 3.46 -12.73 -5.66
C ASN A 27 2.30 -11.95 -5.02
N PHE A 28 1.84 -10.91 -5.72
CA PHE A 28 0.83 -10.00 -5.17
C PHE A 28 -0.51 -10.69 -4.85
N GLU A 29 -0.87 -11.76 -5.56
CA GLU A 29 -2.07 -12.55 -5.25
C GLU A 29 -1.98 -13.20 -3.87
N LYS A 30 -0.82 -13.75 -3.51
CA LYS A 30 -0.58 -14.28 -2.16
C LYS A 30 -0.64 -13.15 -1.13
N LEU A 31 -0.04 -12.00 -1.40
CA LEU A 31 -0.09 -10.85 -0.49
C LEU A 31 -1.53 -10.40 -0.23
N LYS A 32 -2.38 -10.34 -1.27
CA LYS A 32 -3.80 -10.05 -1.13
C LYS A 32 -4.53 -11.09 -0.28
N ALA A 33 -4.26 -12.38 -0.48
CA ALA A 33 -4.88 -13.44 0.31
C ALA A 33 -4.51 -13.37 1.81
N GLU A 34 -3.30 -12.91 2.13
CA GLU A 34 -2.80 -12.79 3.51
C GLU A 34 -3.18 -11.46 4.19
N ALA A 35 -3.67 -10.48 3.44
CA ALA A 35 -3.90 -9.12 3.93
C ALA A 35 -4.93 -9.03 5.07
N ALA A 36 -5.86 -9.99 5.13
CA ALA A 36 -6.86 -10.05 6.20
C ALA A 36 -6.29 -10.56 7.53
N SER A 37 -5.17 -11.31 7.49
CA SER A 37 -4.57 -11.93 8.68
C SER A 37 -3.27 -11.27 9.12
N ARG A 38 -2.59 -10.53 8.23
CA ARG A 38 -1.39 -9.79 8.57
C ARG A 38 -1.23 -8.52 7.76
N TRP A 39 -0.41 -7.66 8.33
CA TRP A 39 0.08 -6.47 7.68
C TRP A 39 1.18 -6.78 6.66
N PHE A 40 1.25 -5.97 5.60
CA PHE A 40 2.37 -6.00 4.66
C PHE A 40 3.65 -5.51 5.37
N ARG A 41 4.77 -6.14 5.01
CA ARG A 41 6.12 -5.78 5.44
C ARG A 41 6.62 -4.55 4.68
N PRO A 42 7.59 -3.79 5.20
CA PRO A 42 8.12 -2.61 4.52
C PRO A 42 8.53 -2.85 3.06
N ASN A 43 9.27 -3.94 2.79
CA ASN A 43 9.72 -4.26 1.43
C ASN A 43 8.57 -4.63 0.49
N GLU A 44 7.52 -5.31 0.99
CA GLU A 44 6.32 -5.63 0.21
C GLU A 44 5.59 -4.34 -0.18
N ILE A 45 5.42 -3.42 0.78
CA ILE A 45 4.81 -2.10 0.54
C ILE A 45 5.62 -1.33 -0.52
N TYR A 46 6.94 -1.23 -0.33
CA TYR A 46 7.79 -0.48 -1.26
C TYR A 46 7.76 -1.07 -2.66
N ALA A 47 7.83 -2.40 -2.80
CA ALA A 47 7.77 -3.07 -4.09
C ALA A 47 6.44 -2.80 -4.82
N VAL A 48 5.30 -2.90 -4.13
CA VAL A 48 3.98 -2.61 -4.72
C VAL A 48 3.88 -1.13 -5.12
N LEU A 49 4.35 -0.20 -4.28
CA LEU A 49 4.32 1.23 -4.60
C LEU A 49 5.24 1.64 -5.76
N ALA A 50 6.46 1.10 -5.78
CA ALA A 50 7.43 1.37 -6.85
C ALA A 50 6.98 0.81 -8.20
N ASN A 51 6.13 -0.22 -8.19
CA ASN A 51 5.64 -0.90 -9.37
C ASN A 51 4.11 -0.74 -9.55
N HIS A 52 3.56 0.38 -9.08
CA HIS A 52 2.13 0.63 -9.02
C HIS A 52 1.38 0.49 -10.34
N GLU A 53 2.03 0.78 -11.47
CA GLU A 53 1.47 0.67 -12.82
C GLU A 53 1.02 -0.76 -13.17
N ARG A 54 1.52 -1.76 -12.42
CA ARG A 54 1.15 -3.17 -12.58
C ARG A 54 -0.14 -3.55 -11.86
N PHE A 55 -0.72 -2.65 -11.08
CA PHE A 55 -1.88 -2.93 -10.24
C PHE A 55 -3.05 -2.02 -10.58
N LYS A 56 -4.26 -2.47 -10.23
CA LYS A 56 -5.48 -1.68 -10.44
C LYS A 56 -5.45 -0.44 -9.55
N VAL A 57 -5.47 0.74 -10.17
CA VAL A 57 -5.66 2.03 -9.50
C VAL A 57 -7.14 2.42 -9.58
N HIS A 58 -7.72 2.78 -8.45
CA HIS A 58 -9.11 3.19 -8.34
C HIS A 58 -9.25 4.69 -8.59
N ALA A 59 -10.23 5.06 -9.43
CA ALA A 59 -10.51 6.45 -9.80
C ALA A 59 -11.40 7.19 -8.80
N GLN A 60 -11.92 6.51 -7.77
CA GLN A 60 -12.76 7.09 -6.73
C GLN A 60 -12.59 6.33 -5.40
N PRO A 61 -12.83 6.95 -4.24
CA PRO A 61 -12.74 6.29 -2.95
C PRO A 61 -13.69 5.09 -2.88
N ILE A 62 -13.22 3.98 -2.33
CA ILE A 62 -14.06 2.82 -2.02
C ILE A 62 -14.79 3.08 -0.71
N ASP A 63 -16.11 2.90 -0.71
CA ASP A 63 -16.93 2.99 0.49
C ASP A 63 -16.80 1.74 1.36
N LYS A 64 -16.56 1.96 2.65
CA LYS A 64 -16.42 0.94 3.70
C LYS A 64 -15.60 -0.28 3.27
N PRO A 65 -14.33 -0.10 2.85
CA PRO A 65 -13.47 -1.22 2.51
C PRO A 65 -13.38 -2.21 3.69
N VAL A 66 -13.53 -3.49 3.39
CA VAL A 66 -13.49 -4.57 4.38
C VAL A 66 -12.07 -4.79 4.91
N SER A 67 -11.94 -5.50 6.04
CA SER A 67 -10.62 -5.89 6.55
C SER A 67 -9.83 -6.66 5.48
N GLY A 68 -8.54 -6.35 5.35
CA GLY A 68 -7.67 -6.91 4.32
C GLY A 68 -7.83 -6.31 2.92
N ALA A 69 -8.73 -5.33 2.73
CA ALA A 69 -8.80 -4.60 1.47
C ALA A 69 -7.49 -3.83 1.19
N ILE A 70 -7.00 -3.97 -0.03
CA ILE A 70 -5.82 -3.29 -0.56
C ILE A 70 -6.31 -2.43 -1.71
N VAL A 71 -6.18 -1.11 -1.59
CA VAL A 71 -6.74 -0.18 -2.57
C VAL A 71 -5.72 0.85 -2.96
N LEU A 72 -5.40 0.90 -4.25
CA LEU A 72 -4.45 1.85 -4.78
C LEU A 72 -5.16 3.06 -5.38
N TYR A 73 -4.63 4.24 -5.10
CA TYR A 73 -5.13 5.50 -5.62
C TYR A 73 -3.98 6.37 -6.16
N ASP A 74 -4.24 7.10 -7.25
CA ASP A 74 -3.47 8.30 -7.56
C ASP A 74 -4.01 9.46 -6.72
N ARG A 75 -3.24 9.90 -5.73
CA ARG A 75 -3.63 10.99 -4.81
C ARG A 75 -3.79 12.36 -5.48
N LYS A 76 -3.20 12.57 -6.66
CA LYS A 76 -3.38 13.82 -7.41
C LYS A 76 -4.79 13.89 -7.99
N VAL A 77 -5.34 12.73 -8.36
CA VAL A 77 -6.69 12.54 -8.90
C VAL A 77 -7.71 12.37 -7.77
N VAL A 78 -7.51 11.39 -6.88
CA VAL A 78 -8.46 11.03 -5.81
C VAL A 78 -8.05 11.67 -4.48
N ARG A 79 -8.14 12.99 -4.36
CA ARG A 79 -7.64 13.72 -3.18
C ARG A 79 -8.34 13.36 -1.86
N ASN A 80 -9.59 12.89 -1.94
CA ASN A 80 -10.44 12.53 -0.82
C ASN A 80 -10.50 11.02 -0.55
N PHE A 81 -9.53 10.22 -1.03
CA PHE A 81 -9.48 8.76 -0.84
C PHE A 81 -9.65 8.28 0.62
N ARG A 82 -9.33 9.13 1.60
CA ARG A 82 -9.51 8.86 3.04
C ARG A 82 -10.94 9.04 3.55
N LYS A 83 -11.86 9.58 2.74
CA LYS A 83 -13.29 9.64 3.03
C LYS A 83 -13.95 8.34 2.58
N ASP A 84 -13.59 7.25 3.26
CA ASP A 84 -13.94 5.86 2.92
C ASP A 84 -15.16 5.35 3.70
N GLY A 85 -15.98 6.24 4.27
CA GLY A 85 -17.23 5.89 4.94
C GLY A 85 -17.09 5.23 6.33
N HIS A 86 -15.87 4.95 6.79
CA HIS A 86 -15.62 4.44 8.14
C HIS A 86 -15.58 5.57 9.18
N ASN A 87 -16.07 5.27 10.40
CA ASN A 87 -15.90 6.16 11.54
C ASN A 87 -14.51 5.96 12.14
N TRP A 88 -13.60 6.88 11.85
CA TRP A 88 -12.26 6.88 12.43
C TRP A 88 -12.20 7.67 13.73
N LYS A 89 -11.38 7.20 14.67
CA LYS A 89 -11.14 7.87 15.93
C LYS A 89 -10.72 9.31 15.70
N LYS A 90 -11.37 10.24 16.41
CA LYS A 90 -11.11 11.68 16.26
C LYS A 90 -10.24 12.21 17.41
N LYS A 91 -9.58 13.34 17.15
CA LYS A 91 -8.90 14.14 18.17
C LYS A 91 -9.94 14.71 19.15
N LYS A 92 -9.46 15.30 20.25
CA LYS A 92 -10.32 15.93 21.28
C LYS A 92 -11.26 17.01 20.71
N ASP A 93 -10.95 17.58 19.55
CA ASP A 93 -11.79 18.55 18.85
C ASP A 93 -13.07 17.94 18.22
N GLY A 94 -13.19 16.61 18.16
CA GLY A 94 -14.33 15.91 17.55
C GLY A 94 -14.46 16.07 16.03
N LYS A 95 -13.49 16.71 15.38
CA LYS A 95 -13.52 17.06 13.94
C LYS A 95 -12.42 16.35 13.17
N THR A 96 -11.21 16.35 13.70
CA THR A 96 -10.02 15.86 13.01
C THR A 96 -9.81 14.39 13.31
N VAL A 97 -9.57 13.56 12.30
CA VAL A 97 -9.16 12.16 12.53
C VAL A 97 -7.83 12.14 13.27
N GLN A 98 -7.72 11.29 14.29
CA GLN A 98 -6.48 11.01 14.98
C GLN A 98 -5.64 10.06 14.13
N GLU A 99 -4.70 10.62 13.37
CA GLU A 99 -3.72 9.87 12.59
C GLU A 99 -2.34 9.92 13.27
N ALA A 100 -1.67 8.77 13.38
CA ALA A 100 -0.25 8.69 13.73
C ALA A 100 0.58 8.60 12.45
N HIS A 101 1.68 9.35 12.37
CA HIS A 101 2.49 9.44 11.16
C HIS A 101 3.89 8.87 11.43
N GLU A 102 4.31 7.94 10.58
CA GLU A 102 5.62 7.31 10.64
C GLU A 102 6.28 7.28 9.26
N LYS A 103 7.54 6.84 9.22
CA LYS A 103 8.25 6.52 8.00
C LYS A 103 8.87 5.13 8.12
N LEU A 104 8.74 4.32 7.07
CA LEU A 104 9.36 3.00 6.99
C LEU A 104 10.72 3.09 6.32
N LYS A 105 11.67 2.33 6.88
CA LYS A 105 12.97 2.12 6.27
C LYS A 105 12.95 0.92 5.33
N ILE A 106 13.63 1.07 4.20
CA ILE A 106 13.94 -0.01 3.27
C ILE A 106 15.47 -0.06 3.18
N GLY A 107 16.05 -1.15 3.68
CA GLY A 107 17.46 -1.14 4.09
C GLY A 107 17.68 -0.12 5.22
N ASN A 108 18.58 0.83 5.01
CA ASN A 108 18.96 1.83 6.02
C ASN A 108 18.30 3.21 5.83
N GLU A 109 17.54 3.40 4.75
CA GLU A 109 16.98 4.70 4.37
C GLU A 109 15.46 4.73 4.55
N GLU A 110 14.93 5.85 5.03
CA GLU A 110 13.49 6.10 5.02
C GLU A 110 12.99 6.25 3.58
N ARG A 111 12.04 5.41 3.15
CA ARG A 111 11.53 5.40 1.78
C ARG A 111 10.01 5.52 1.64
N VAL A 112 9.25 5.25 2.70
CA VAL A 112 7.79 5.24 2.67
C VAL A 112 7.22 6.03 3.86
N HIS A 113 6.30 6.95 3.62
CA HIS A 113 5.44 7.51 4.66
C HIS A 113 4.30 6.56 5.00
N VAL A 114 3.89 6.52 6.27
CA VAL A 114 2.72 5.75 6.72
C VAL A 114 1.86 6.59 7.64
N TYR A 115 0.58 6.70 7.34
CA TYR A 115 -0.41 7.23 8.27
C TYR A 115 -1.28 6.09 8.81
N TYR A 116 -1.43 6.04 10.13
CA TYR A 116 -2.24 5.05 10.83
C TYR A 116 -3.49 5.72 11.41
N ALA A 117 -4.66 5.17 11.10
CA ALA A 117 -5.93 5.56 11.72
C ALA A 117 -6.55 4.33 12.40
N ARG A 118 -7.11 4.54 13.60
CA ARG A 118 -7.84 3.52 14.35
C ARG A 118 -9.34 3.77 14.23
N GLY A 119 -10.13 2.72 14.05
CA GLY A 119 -11.60 2.82 14.04
C GLY A 119 -12.13 3.32 15.38
N GLU A 120 -13.19 4.13 15.32
CA GLU A 120 -13.95 4.55 16.50
C GLU A 120 -14.85 3.39 16.98
N ASP A 121 -15.61 2.79 16.05
CA ASP A 121 -16.59 1.74 16.36
C ASP A 121 -15.93 0.42 16.77
N ASN A 122 -14.81 0.08 16.14
CA ASN A 122 -14.03 -1.11 16.47
C ASN A 122 -12.55 -0.72 16.72
N PRO A 123 -12.07 -0.81 17.97
CA PRO A 123 -10.70 -0.47 18.32
C PRO A 123 -9.64 -1.40 17.73
N ASN A 124 -10.02 -2.56 17.16
CA ASN A 124 -9.12 -3.48 16.48
C ASN A 124 -9.15 -3.31 14.95
N PHE A 125 -9.96 -2.38 14.44
CA PHE A 125 -10.00 -2.04 13.04
C PHE A 125 -9.08 -0.84 12.76
N PHE A 126 -8.22 -0.97 11.75
CA PHE A 126 -7.22 0.05 11.43
C PHE A 126 -7.13 0.25 9.92
N ARG A 127 -6.77 1.47 9.55
CA ARG A 127 -6.32 1.80 8.20
C ARG A 127 -4.87 2.27 8.26
N ARG A 128 -4.07 1.81 7.29
CA ARG A 128 -2.74 2.33 7.03
C ARG A 128 -2.72 2.87 5.61
N CYS A 129 -2.22 4.09 5.43
CA CYS A 129 -2.04 4.68 4.10
C CYS A 129 -0.55 4.90 3.87
N TYR A 130 -0.03 4.37 2.76
CA TYR A 130 1.39 4.43 2.41
C TYR A 130 1.68 5.43 1.30
N TRP A 131 2.86 6.03 1.21
CA TRP A 131 3.37 6.60 -0.06
C TRP A 131 4.87 6.70 -0.08
N LEU A 132 5.45 6.66 -1.28
CA LEU A 132 6.89 6.85 -1.45
C LEU A 132 7.31 8.25 -0.98
N LEU A 133 8.44 8.31 -0.28
CA LEU A 133 9.11 9.55 0.12
C LEU A 133 9.80 10.23 -1.07
N ASP A 134 10.21 9.45 -2.08
CA ASP A 134 10.88 9.98 -3.27
C ASP A 134 9.91 10.91 -4.04
N LYS A 135 10.38 12.14 -4.34
CA LYS A 135 9.57 13.25 -4.88
C LYS A 135 8.90 12.99 -6.24
N LEU A 136 9.11 11.84 -6.88
CA LEU A 136 8.71 11.61 -8.27
C LEU A 136 7.41 10.82 -8.46
N ASN A 137 7.00 9.90 -7.58
CA ASN A 137 5.76 9.13 -7.80
C ASN A 137 5.07 8.75 -6.48
N LEU A 138 3.85 9.24 -6.28
CA LEU A 138 3.10 9.07 -5.03
C LEU A 138 1.92 8.13 -5.26
N VAL A 139 2.16 6.83 -5.15
CA VAL A 139 1.08 5.85 -5.04
C VAL A 139 0.91 5.45 -3.59
N ASN A 140 -0.33 5.20 -3.21
CA ASN A 140 -0.69 4.68 -1.90
C ASN A 140 -1.32 3.30 -2.00
N ILE A 141 -1.04 2.45 -1.00
CA ILE A 141 -1.75 1.21 -0.68
C ILE A 141 -2.50 1.43 0.63
#